data_AF-A0A8R1TNQ5-F1
#
_entry.id   AF-A0A8R1TNQ5-F1
#
_cell.length_a   1.000
_cell.length_b   1.000
_cell.length_c   1.000
_cell.angle_alpha   90.00
_cell.angle_beta   90.00
_cell.angle_gamma   90.00
#
_symmetry.space_group_name_H-M   'P 1'
#
loop_
_entity.id
_entity.type
_entity.pdbx_description
1 polymer ?
#
loop_
_entity_poly.entity_id
_entity_poly.type
_entity_poly.pdbx_seq_one_letter_code
_entity_poly.pdbx_strand_id
1 'polypeptide(L)'
;MNAGRRTNTIRSYKYEWLMLIQAMWNCGILELGVFSFNFLPPLLIKIFGEEINIPARIFVNCYIIFAGAILSTVFFIYSKEEHNIVKHHLKNFLRLVTGYSKNAMTITSA
;
A
#
# COMPACT_ATOMS: atom_id res chain seq x y z
N MET A 1 17.83 34.63 -10.49
CA MET A 1 17.54 33.32 -11.13
C MET A 1 17.91 32.10 -10.25
N ASN A 2 17.96 32.22 -8.91
CA ASN A 2 18.46 31.14 -8.02
C ASN A 2 17.37 30.32 -7.32
N ALA A 3 16.14 30.84 -7.21
CA ALA A 3 15.04 30.13 -6.55
C ALA A 3 14.60 28.88 -7.31
N GLY A 4 14.50 28.96 -8.65
CA GLY A 4 14.08 27.83 -9.50
C GLY A 4 15.04 26.64 -9.53
N ARG A 5 16.36 26.87 -9.41
CA ARG A 5 17.35 25.78 -9.30
C ARG A 5 17.20 25.03 -7.98
N ARG A 6 17.12 25.75 -6.84
CA ARG A 6 16.95 25.13 -5.53
C ARG A 6 15.68 24.28 -5.44
N THR A 7 14.56 24.75 -5.98
CA THR A 7 13.30 23.98 -5.98
C THR A 7 13.40 22.70 -6.80
N ASN A 8 14.12 22.73 -7.92
CA ASN A 8 14.33 21.53 -8.74
C ASN A 8 15.25 20.53 -8.02
N THR A 9 16.35 20.99 -7.40
CA THR A 9 17.25 20.11 -6.64
C THR A 9 16.54 19.43 -5.45
N ILE A 10 15.70 20.17 -4.70
CA ILE A 10 14.92 19.61 -3.59
C ILE A 10 13.91 18.57 -4.07
N ARG A 11 13.31 18.77 -5.26
CA ARG A 11 12.37 17.83 -5.86
C ARG A 11 13.08 16.54 -6.29
N SER A 12 14.28 16.63 -6.88
CA SER A 12 15.09 15.47 -7.24
C SER A 12 15.52 14.67 -6.01
N TYR A 13 16.02 15.34 -4.97
CA TYR A 13 16.42 14.66 -3.72
C TYR A 13 15.26 13.90 -3.07
N LYS A 14 14.07 14.53 -2.98
CA LYS A 14 12.88 13.86 -2.46
C LYS A 14 12.48 12.67 -3.33
N TYR A 15 12.57 12.78 -4.65
CA TYR A 15 12.23 11.68 -5.56
C TYR A 15 13.19 10.50 -5.40
N GLU A 16 14.50 10.76 -5.37
CA GLU A 16 15.52 9.74 -5.14
C GLU A 16 15.32 9.04 -3.80
N TRP A 17 15.05 9.81 -2.74
CA TRP A 17 14.77 9.26 -1.40
C TRP A 17 13.52 8.38 -1.38
N LEU A 18 12.43 8.81 -2.01
CA LEU A 18 11.21 8.01 -2.14
C LEU A 18 11.47 6.71 -2.92
N MET A 19 12.28 6.78 -3.97
CA MET A 19 12.67 5.61 -4.77
C MET A 19 13.51 4.61 -3.97
N LEU A 20 14.44 5.10 -3.14
CA LEU A 20 15.23 4.26 -2.23
C LEU A 20 14.35 3.58 -1.17
N ILE A 21 13.42 4.31 -0.56
CA ILE A 21 12.48 3.71 0.40
C ILE A 21 11.61 2.65 -0.26
N GLN A 22 11.12 2.92 -1.48
CA GLN A 22 10.33 1.96 -2.22
C GLN A 22 11.14 0.70 -2.55
N ALA A 23 12.41 0.84 -2.95
CA ALA A 23 13.30 -0.28 -3.19
C ALA A 23 13.57 -1.09 -1.91
N MET A 24 13.81 -0.40 -0.78
CA MET A 24 14.00 -1.03 0.53
C MET A 24 12.79 -1.85 0.96
N TRP A 25 11.57 -1.31 0.80
CA TRP A 25 10.34 -2.04 1.10
C TRP A 25 10.13 -3.25 0.20
N ASN A 26 10.33 -3.10 -1.11
CA ASN A 26 10.21 -4.21 -2.07
C ASN A 26 11.20 -5.33 -1.73
N CYS A 27 12.47 -4.98 -1.46
CA CYS A 27 13.49 -5.95 -1.11
C CYS A 27 13.17 -6.65 0.22
N GLY A 28 12.80 -5.89 1.25
CA GLY A 28 12.46 -6.44 2.55
C GLY A 28 11.24 -7.37 2.51
N ILE A 29 10.21 -7.04 1.73
CA ILE A 29 9.04 -7.90 1.53
C ILE A 29 9.43 -9.19 0.80
N LEU A 30 10.29 -9.11 -0.22
CA LEU A 30 10.78 -10.29 -0.94
C LEU A 30 11.57 -11.22 -0.02
N GLU A 31 12.54 -10.69 0.73
CA GLU A 31 13.35 -11.47 1.66
C GLU A 31 12.51 -12.08 2.79
N LEU A 32 11.62 -11.28 3.39
CA LEU A 32 10.74 -11.74 4.46
C LEU A 32 9.73 -12.79 3.95
N GLY A 33 9.29 -12.67 2.69
CA GLY A 33 8.52 -13.70 2.00
C GLY A 33 9.32 -15.00 1.86
N VAL A 34 10.50 -14.97 1.27
CA VAL A 34 11.37 -16.16 1.10
C VAL A 34 11.63 -16.84 2.44
N PHE A 35 11.92 -16.06 3.49
CA PHE A 35 12.10 -16.59 4.85
C PHE A 35 10.82 -17.21 5.41
N SER A 36 9.68 -16.53 5.27
CA SER A 36 8.39 -17.00 5.80
C SER A 36 7.86 -18.24 5.07
N PHE A 37 8.21 -18.45 3.79
CA PHE A 37 7.83 -19.62 3.03
C PHE A 37 8.74 -20.83 3.27
N ASN A 38 10.05 -20.60 3.27
CA ASN A 38 11.01 -21.70 3.28
C ASN A 38 11.48 -22.09 4.68
N PHE A 39 11.60 -21.12 5.59
CA PHE A 39 12.25 -21.34 6.88
C PHE A 39 11.24 -21.48 8.01
N LEU A 40 10.22 -20.63 8.02
CA LEU A 40 9.26 -20.56 9.11
C LEU A 40 8.39 -21.83 9.27
N PRO A 41 7.84 -22.45 8.20
CA PRO A 41 6.96 -23.61 8.35
C PRO A 41 7.69 -24.85 8.87
N PRO A 42 8.87 -25.25 8.33
CA PRO A 42 9.63 -26.37 8.89
C PRO A 42 10.06 -26.14 10.33
N LEU A 43 10.44 -24.90 10.68
CA LEU A 43 10.88 -24.57 12.04
C LEU A 43 9.73 -24.65 13.04
N LEU A 44 8.57 -24.12 12.67
CA LEU A 44 7.35 -24.23 13.46
C LEU A 44 6.94 -25.70 13.64
N ILE A 45 6.99 -26.52 12.57
CA ILE A 45 6.62 -27.94 12.65
C ILE A 45 7.61 -28.69 13.56
N LYS A 46 8.89 -28.33 13.54
CA LYS A 46 9.89 -28.92 14.41
C LYS A 46 9.66 -28.63 15.90
N ILE A 47 9.12 -27.44 16.23
CA ILE A 47 8.90 -27.04 17.63
C ILE A 47 7.56 -27.58 18.16
N PHE A 48 6.51 -27.48 17.36
CA PHE A 48 5.13 -27.77 17.79
C PHE A 48 4.55 -29.08 17.24
N GLY A 49 5.32 -29.80 16.42
CA GLY A 49 4.90 -31.05 15.79
C GLY A 49 4.03 -30.83 14.54
N GLU A 50 3.53 -31.94 13.99
CA GLU A 50 2.75 -31.98 12.74
C GLU A 50 1.40 -31.24 12.86
N GLU A 51 0.87 -31.10 14.08
CA GLU A 51 -0.46 -30.53 14.36
C GLU A 51 -0.60 -29.09 13.85
N ILE A 52 0.51 -28.37 13.81
CA ILE A 52 0.53 -26.97 13.40
C ILE A 52 0.76 -26.77 11.90
N ASN A 53 0.90 -27.84 11.10
CA ASN A 53 1.16 -27.74 9.68
C ASN A 53 0.04 -26.97 8.95
N ILE A 54 -1.22 -27.23 9.33
CA ILE A 54 -2.39 -26.51 8.80
C ILE A 54 -2.34 -25.02 9.22
N PRO A 55 -2.22 -24.66 10.52
CA PRO A 55 -2.02 -23.27 10.96
C PRO A 55 -0.85 -22.56 10.27
N ALA A 56 0.30 -23.21 10.12
CA ALA A 56 1.49 -22.63 9.50
C ALA A 56 1.22 -22.27 8.03
N ARG A 57 0.54 -23.15 7.28
CA ARG A 57 0.14 -22.83 5.89
C ARG A 57 -0.86 -21.69 5.81
N ILE A 58 -1.80 -21.60 6.75
CA ILE A 58 -2.75 -20.47 6.83
C ILE A 58 -2.01 -19.17 7.13
N PHE A 59 -1.09 -19.19 8.09
CA PHE A 59 -0.28 -18.02 8.47
C PHE A 59 0.51 -17.49 7.27
N VAL A 60 1.15 -18.39 6.54
CA VAL A 60 1.92 -18.08 5.34
C VAL A 60 1.04 -17.47 4.23
N ASN A 61 -0.16 -18.01 4.01
CA ASN A 61 -1.11 -17.44 3.05
C ASN A 61 -1.57 -16.03 3.47
N CYS A 62 -1.91 -15.84 4.76
CA CYS A 62 -2.22 -14.51 5.29
C CYS A 62 -1.07 -13.53 5.09
N TYR A 63 0.16 -13.98 5.28
CA TYR A 63 1.34 -13.16 5.06
C TYR A 63 1.45 -12.69 3.59
N ILE A 64 1.19 -13.54 2.58
CA ILE A 64 1.17 -13.09 1.17
C ILE A 64 0.14 -11.99 0.97
N ILE A 65 -1.09 -12.21 1.43
CA ILE A 65 -2.19 -11.26 1.21
C ILE A 65 -1.84 -9.91 1.87
N PHE A 66 -1.30 -9.96 3.08
CA PHE A 66 -0.88 -8.78 3.82
C PHE A 66 0.28 -8.05 3.12
N ALA A 67 1.30 -8.78 2.65
CA ALA A 67 2.41 -8.22 1.91
C ALA A 67 1.95 -7.52 0.62
N GLY A 68 1.03 -8.13 -0.13
CA GLY A 68 0.45 -7.52 -1.34
C GLY A 68 -0.33 -6.24 -1.05
N ALA A 69 -1.11 -6.23 0.04
CA ALA A 69 -1.85 -5.05 0.48
C ALA A 69 -0.92 -3.91 0.92
N ILE A 70 0.11 -4.22 1.73
CA ILE A 70 1.12 -3.22 2.13
C ILE A 70 1.84 -2.69 0.91
N LEU A 71 2.26 -3.54 -0.01
CA LEU A 71 3.02 -3.10 -1.19
C LEU A 71 2.21 -2.12 -2.04
N SER A 72 0.94 -2.43 -2.26
CA SER A 72 0.01 -1.54 -2.95
C SER A 72 -0.17 -0.22 -2.21
N THR A 73 -0.23 -0.25 -0.89
CA THR A 73 -0.38 0.94 -0.04
C THR A 73 0.89 1.80 -0.06
N VAL A 74 2.07 1.20 -0.01
CA VAL A 74 3.35 1.91 -0.08
C VAL A 74 3.52 2.55 -1.45
N PHE A 75 3.21 1.83 -2.53
CA PHE A 75 3.24 2.38 -3.88
C PHE A 75 2.33 3.61 -4.00
N PHE A 76 1.13 3.50 -3.45
CA PHE A 76 0.13 4.56 -3.43
C PHE A 76 0.56 5.80 -2.62
N ILE A 77 1.23 5.60 -1.47
CA ILE A 77 1.73 6.70 -0.62
C ILE A 77 2.92 7.43 -1.27
N TYR A 78 3.81 6.70 -1.95
CA TYR A 78 5.05 7.25 -2.47
C TYR A 78 4.91 7.85 -3.86
N SER A 79 3.93 7.40 -4.66
CA SER A 79 3.64 7.99 -5.97
C SER A 79 2.84 9.29 -5.83
N LYS A 80 3.54 10.42 -6.00
CA LYS A 80 2.95 11.77 -6.03
C LYS A 80 1.88 11.94 -7.11
N GLU A 81 1.96 11.13 -8.16
CA GLU A 81 1.05 11.12 -9.30
C GLU A 81 -0.24 10.36 -8.96
N GLU A 82 -0.14 9.21 -8.29
CA GLU A 82 -1.31 8.46 -7.82
C GLU A 82 -2.11 9.21 -6.77
N HIS A 83 -1.42 9.95 -5.89
CA HIS A 83 -2.09 10.76 -4.89
C HIS A 83 -2.96 11.87 -5.52
N ASN A 84 -2.54 12.42 -6.67
CA ASN A 84 -3.33 13.38 -7.43
C ASN A 84 -4.52 12.72 -8.13
N ILE A 85 -4.33 11.53 -8.70
CA ILE A 85 -5.40 10.75 -9.34
C ILE A 85 -6.47 10.39 -8.31
N VAL A 86 -6.08 9.87 -7.14
CA VAL A 86 -7.05 9.52 -6.09
C VAL A 86 -7.67 10.74 -5.46
N LYS A 87 -6.94 11.86 -5.27
CA LYS A 87 -7.61 13.13 -4.88
C LYS A 87 -8.68 13.53 -5.88
N HIS A 88 -8.41 13.37 -7.18
CA HIS A 88 -9.37 13.71 -8.22
C HIS A 88 -10.59 12.79 -8.17
N HIS A 89 -10.38 11.47 -8.10
CA HIS A 89 -11.46 10.48 -7.96
C HIS A 89 -12.27 10.69 -6.69
N LEU A 90 -11.62 10.90 -5.54
CA LEU A 90 -12.28 11.13 -4.27
C LEU A 90 -13.12 12.40 -4.33
N LYS A 91 -12.61 13.48 -4.94
CA LYS A 91 -13.37 14.73 -5.11
C LYS A 91 -14.57 14.56 -6.03
N ASN A 92 -14.43 13.81 -7.12
CA ASN A 92 -15.56 13.49 -8.01
C ASN A 92 -16.58 12.59 -7.32
N PHE A 93 -16.13 11.59 -6.57
CA PHE A 93 -17.00 10.74 -5.78
C PHE A 93 -17.77 11.55 -4.72
N LEU A 94 -17.08 12.44 -3.98
CA LEU A 94 -17.73 13.33 -3.02
C LEU A 94 -18.75 14.24 -3.69
N ARG A 95 -18.44 14.78 -4.87
CA ARG A 95 -19.40 15.56 -5.67
C ARG A 95 -20.62 14.74 -6.06
N LEU A 96 -20.43 13.50 -6.51
CA LEU A 96 -21.52 12.59 -6.87
C LEU A 96 -22.39 12.29 -5.65
N VAL A 97 -21.80 11.92 -4.51
CA VAL A 97 -22.54 11.65 -3.27
C VAL A 97 -23.28 12.90 -2.79
N THR A 98 -22.65 14.07 -2.82
CA THR A 98 -23.29 15.34 -2.41
C THR A 98 -24.41 15.72 -3.37
N GLY A 99 -24.23 15.51 -4.68
CA GLY A 99 -25.25 15.77 -5.70
C GLY A 99 -26.43 14.81 -5.58
N TYR A 100 -26.16 13.53 -5.34
CA TYR A 100 -27.17 12.51 -5.08
C TYR A 100 -27.98 12.84 -3.82
N SER A 101 -27.29 13.20 -2.73
CA SER A 101 -27.93 13.62 -1.48
C SER A 101 -28.80 14.88 -1.66
N LYS A 102 -28.32 15.88 -2.41
CA LYS A 102 -29.14 17.06 -2.73
C LYS A 102 -30.39 16.70 -3.52
N ASN A 103 -30.26 15.90 -4.58
CA ASN A 103 -31.40 15.49 -5.40
C ASN A 103 -32.43 14.65 -4.61
N ALA A 104 -31.96 13.78 -3.71
CA ALA A 104 -32.84 13.00 -2.84
C ALA A 104 -33.65 13.90 -1.89
N MET A 105 -33.04 14.97 -1.34
CA MET A 105 -33.74 15.95 -0.50
C MET A 105 -34.76 16.78 -1.30
N THR A 106 -34.47 17.16 -2.54
CA THR A 106 -35.42 17.93 -3.37
C THR A 106 -36.67 17.13 -3.74
N ILE A 107 -36.51 15.83 -3.98
CA ILE A 107 -37.63 14.92 -4.31
C ILE A 107 -38.53 14.68 -3.09
N THR A 108 -37.99 14.73 -1.87
CA THR A 108 -38.79 14.57 -0.63
C THR A 108 -39.48 15.86 -0.17
N SER A 109 -39.09 17.02 -0.71
CA SER A 109 -39.70 18.32 -0.41
C SER A 109 -40.73 18.81 -1.43
N ALA A 110 -41.00 18.04 -2.48
CA ALA A 110 -41.96 18.33 -3.55
C ALA A 110 -43.19 17.43 -3.41
#